data_AF-A0AAE3ESB3-F1
#
_entry.id   AF-A0AAE3ESB3-F1
#
_cell.length_a   1.000
_cell.length_b   1.000
_cell.length_c   1.000
_cell.angle_alpha   90.00
_cell.angle_beta   90.00
_cell.angle_gamma   90.00
#
_symmetry.space_group_name_H-M   'P 1'
#
loop_
_entity.id
_entity.type
_entity.pdbx_description
1 polymer ?
#
loop_
_entity_poly.entity_id
_entity_poly.type
_entity_poly.pdbx_seq_one_letter_code
_entity_poly.pdbx_strand_id
1 'polypeptide(L)'
;MKKVLLFIIAIPIGLIASMILPNLFSKIFTIFIPFDSITNFLDIYFMKFISGWIAVGITVIIVPSHKILFGLIMLGLNLLSAYYMFISIGDEFNYLFVVGGILPLIFTFLEYSNKKTDPVHDSKFPGY
;
A
#
# COMPACT_ATOMS: atom_id res chain seq x y z
N MET A 1 -26.22 -15.25 -56.55
CA MET A 1 -25.20 -16.28 -56.22
C MET A 1 -23.97 -15.74 -55.47
N LYS A 2 -23.40 -14.57 -55.80
CA LYS A 2 -22.24 -13.99 -55.09
C LYS A 2 -22.37 -13.86 -53.56
N LYS A 3 -23.56 -13.52 -53.04
CA LYS A 3 -23.82 -13.37 -51.59
C LYS A 3 -23.80 -14.69 -50.81
N VAL A 4 -24.26 -15.78 -51.45
CA VAL A 4 -24.27 -17.12 -50.82
C VAL A 4 -22.85 -17.66 -50.69
N LEU A 5 -22.02 -17.47 -51.72
CA LEU A 5 -20.60 -17.82 -51.69
C LEU A 5 -19.84 -17.07 -50.58
N LEU A 6 -20.20 -15.79 -50.38
CA LEU A 6 -19.65 -14.93 -49.33
C LEU A 6 -20.01 -15.44 -47.94
N PHE A 7 -21.24 -15.90 -47.73
CA PHE A 7 -21.67 -16.51 -46.47
C PHE A 7 -20.94 -17.83 -46.17
N ILE A 8 -20.77 -18.67 -47.20
CA ILE A 8 -20.05 -19.96 -47.07
C ILE A 8 -18.60 -19.75 -46.63
N ILE A 9 -17.97 -18.65 -47.03
CA ILE A 9 -16.59 -18.32 -46.65
C ILE A 9 -16.53 -17.54 -45.32
N ALA A 10 -17.49 -16.64 -45.07
CA ALA A 10 -17.52 -15.80 -43.88
C ALA A 10 -17.81 -16.59 -42.59
N ILE A 11 -18.64 -17.63 -42.64
CA ILE A 11 -18.98 -18.45 -41.46
C ILE A 11 -17.73 -19.16 -40.90
N PRO A 12 -16.94 -19.94 -41.69
CA PRO A 12 -15.72 -20.58 -41.19
C PRO A 12 -14.67 -19.56 -40.73
N ILE A 13 -14.51 -18.44 -41.45
CA ILE A 13 -13.55 -17.40 -41.07
C ILE A 13 -13.96 -16.74 -39.75
N GLY A 14 -15.25 -16.46 -39.56
CA GLY A 14 -15.78 -15.93 -38.31
C GLY A 14 -15.57 -16.91 -37.14
N LEU A 15 -15.73 -18.22 -37.38
CA LEU A 15 -15.46 -19.26 -36.39
C LEU A 15 -13.98 -19.30 -35.99
N ILE A 16 -13.08 -19.30 -36.97
CA ILE A 16 -11.62 -19.28 -36.75
C ILE A 16 -11.21 -18.00 -36.01
N ALA A 17 -11.72 -16.84 -36.44
CA ALA A 17 -11.49 -15.57 -35.78
C ALA A 17 -11.99 -15.59 -34.32
N SER A 18 -13.18 -16.14 -34.08
CA SER A 18 -13.75 -16.25 -32.73
C SER A 18 -12.94 -17.14 -31.77
N MET A 19 -12.17 -18.10 -32.30
CA MET A 19 -11.26 -18.93 -31.50
C MET A 19 -9.91 -18.25 -31.25
N ILE A 20 -9.41 -17.46 -32.22
CA ILE A 20 -8.07 -16.84 -32.15
C ILE A 20 -8.11 -15.52 -31.39
N LEU A 21 -9.11 -14.67 -31.65
CA LEU A 21 -9.21 -13.33 -31.06
C LEU A 21 -9.18 -13.34 -29.53
N PRO A 22 -9.94 -14.21 -28.80
CA PRO A 22 -9.93 -14.20 -27.35
C PRO A 22 -8.55 -14.48 -26.75
N ASN A 23 -7.81 -15.41 -27.35
CA ASN A 23 -6.46 -15.76 -26.89
C ASN A 23 -5.45 -14.64 -27.19
N LEU A 24 -5.60 -13.98 -28.34
CA LEU A 24 -4.76 -12.86 -28.72
C LEU A 24 -5.03 -11.61 -27.85
N PHE A 25 -6.30 -11.31 -27.59
CA PHE A 25 -6.69 -10.25 -26.66
C PHE A 25 -6.23 -10.56 -25.24
N SER A 26 -6.38 -11.80 -24.76
CA SER A 26 -5.89 -12.20 -23.43
C SER A 26 -4.39 -11.94 -23.27
N LYS A 27 -3.58 -12.30 -24.28
CA LYS A 27 -2.13 -12.01 -24.29
C LYS A 27 -1.83 -10.51 -24.33
N ILE A 28 -2.56 -9.74 -25.13
CA ILE A 28 -2.39 -8.28 -25.18
C ILE A 28 -2.75 -7.67 -23.82
N PHE A 29 -3.88 -8.06 -23.21
CA PHE A 29 -4.32 -7.54 -21.92
C PHE A 29 -3.37 -7.91 -20.78
N THR A 30 -2.83 -9.12 -20.74
CA THR A 30 -1.83 -9.52 -19.73
C THR A 30 -0.50 -8.78 -19.91
N ILE A 31 -0.09 -8.46 -21.13
CA ILE A 31 1.12 -7.66 -21.40
C ILE A 31 0.90 -6.18 -21.03
N PHE A 32 -0.26 -5.61 -21.37
CA PHE A 32 -0.52 -4.18 -21.17
C PHE A 32 -1.00 -3.83 -19.77
N ILE A 33 -1.66 -4.74 -19.05
CA ILE A 33 -2.14 -4.50 -17.69
C ILE A 33 -1.82 -5.72 -16.82
N PRO A 34 -0.68 -5.71 -16.11
CA PRO A 34 -0.26 -6.82 -15.25
C PRO A 34 -1.02 -6.77 -13.93
N PHE A 35 -2.36 -6.91 -14.00
CA PHE A 35 -3.23 -6.89 -12.84
C PHE A 35 -2.76 -7.88 -11.77
N ASP A 36 -2.31 -9.08 -12.16
CA ASP A 36 -1.80 -10.07 -11.21
C ASP A 36 -0.59 -9.57 -10.41
N SER A 37 0.34 -8.87 -11.07
CA SER A 37 1.50 -8.29 -10.40
C SER A 37 1.10 -7.15 -9.45
N ILE A 38 0.15 -6.31 -9.85
CA ILE A 38 -0.37 -5.23 -9.02
C ILE A 38 -1.11 -5.80 -7.80
N THR A 39 -1.93 -6.82 -8.00
CA THR A 39 -2.72 -7.44 -6.92
C THR A 39 -1.81 -8.14 -5.93
N ASN A 40 -0.83 -8.92 -6.40
CA ASN A 40 0.19 -9.52 -5.54
C ASN A 40 1.04 -8.47 -4.82
N PHE A 41 1.37 -7.36 -5.46
CA PHE A 41 2.07 -6.26 -4.79
C PHE A 41 1.22 -5.67 -3.66
N LEU A 42 -0.06 -5.42 -3.91
CA LEU A 42 -0.98 -4.87 -2.92
C LEU A 42 -1.16 -5.83 -1.73
N ASP A 43 -1.44 -7.10 -2.00
CA ASP A 43 -1.72 -8.07 -0.94
C ASP A 43 -0.47 -8.40 -0.12
N ILE A 44 0.69 -8.58 -0.76
CA ILE A 44 1.90 -9.03 -0.07
C ILE A 44 2.64 -7.86 0.57
N TYR A 45 2.82 -6.75 -0.14
CA TYR A 45 3.70 -5.67 0.29
C TYR A 45 2.92 -4.52 0.91
N PHE A 46 1.90 -4.01 0.21
CA PHE A 46 1.16 -2.83 0.64
C PHE A 46 0.39 -3.09 1.93
N MET A 47 -0.31 -4.23 2.06
CA MET A 47 -1.07 -4.54 3.27
C MET A 47 -0.19 -4.73 4.51
N LYS A 48 0.96 -5.41 4.35
CA LYS A 48 1.95 -5.54 5.43
C LYS A 48 2.49 -4.18 5.87
N PHE A 49 2.78 -3.30 4.92
CA PHE A 49 3.25 -1.94 5.21
C PHE A 49 2.18 -1.08 5.89
N ILE A 50 0.97 -1.04 5.32
CA ILE A 50 -0.13 -0.19 5.82
C ILE A 50 -0.61 -0.64 7.19
N SER A 51 -0.69 -1.94 7.47
CA SER A 51 -1.03 -2.43 8.82
C SER A 51 -0.04 -1.90 9.87
N GLY A 52 1.26 -1.88 9.55
CA GLY A 52 2.31 -1.32 10.41
C GLY A 52 2.14 0.19 10.62
N TRP A 53 1.89 0.90 9.52
CA TRP A 53 1.65 2.33 9.52
C TRP A 53 0.42 2.70 10.35
N ILE A 54 -0.68 1.96 10.22
CA ILE A 54 -1.92 2.19 10.95
C ILE A 54 -1.70 2.04 12.46
N ALA A 55 -1.04 0.97 12.90
CA ALA A 55 -0.84 0.70 14.32
C ALA A 55 -0.09 1.82 15.04
N VAL A 56 0.99 2.34 14.44
CA VAL A 56 1.77 3.43 15.04
C VAL A 56 1.18 4.80 14.68
N GLY A 57 0.82 5.01 13.42
CA GLY A 57 0.38 6.29 12.89
C GLY A 57 -0.93 6.77 13.49
N ILE A 58 -1.94 5.92 13.62
CA ILE A 58 -3.20 6.31 14.28
C ILE A 58 -2.93 6.73 15.72
N THR A 59 -2.11 5.96 16.44
CA THR A 59 -1.78 6.27 17.84
C THR A 59 -1.15 7.65 17.96
N VAL A 60 -0.19 7.97 17.09
CA VAL A 60 0.52 9.24 17.14
C VAL A 60 -0.34 10.43 16.68
N ILE A 61 -1.34 10.19 15.82
CA ILE A 61 -2.32 11.19 15.40
C ILE A 61 -3.31 11.52 16.53
N ILE A 62 -3.86 10.49 17.19
CA ILE A 62 -4.92 10.64 18.19
C ILE A 62 -4.39 11.19 19.51
N VAL A 63 -3.20 10.74 19.93
CA VAL A 63 -2.66 11.09 21.24
C VAL A 63 -2.29 12.59 21.29
N PRO A 64 -2.87 13.38 22.21
CA PRO A 64 -2.68 14.83 22.22
C PRO A 64 -1.31 15.25 22.78
N SER A 65 -0.75 14.51 23.74
CA SER A 65 0.52 14.80 24.41
C SER A 65 1.42 13.56 24.45
N HIS A 66 2.74 13.75 24.44
CA HIS A 66 3.70 12.64 24.43
C HIS A 66 3.59 11.70 23.21
N LYS A 67 3.16 12.26 22.07
CA LYS A 67 3.04 11.59 20.76
C LYS A 67 4.19 10.64 20.43
N ILE A 68 5.42 11.10 20.59
CA ILE A 68 6.63 10.31 20.29
C ILE A 68 6.76 9.11 21.23
N LEU A 69 6.50 9.28 22.53
CA LEU A 69 6.58 8.20 23.52
C LEU A 69 5.54 7.11 23.22
N PHE A 70 4.29 7.49 23.00
CA PHE A 70 3.23 6.54 22.64
C PHE A 70 3.52 5.85 21.30
N GLY A 71 4.03 6.58 20.31
CA GLY A 71 4.47 6.00 19.06
C GLY A 71 5.59 4.97 19.22
N LEU A 72 6.59 5.24 20.08
CA LEU A 72 7.67 4.29 20.38
C LEU A 72 7.16 3.02 21.08
N ILE A 73 6.22 3.17 22.02
CA ILE A 73 5.57 2.03 22.68
C ILE A 73 4.86 1.16 21.63
N MET A 74 4.08 1.79 20.74
CA MET A 74 3.39 1.06 19.67
C MET A 74 4.35 0.42 18.68
N LEU A 75 5.46 1.08 18.34
CA LEU A 75 6.50 0.48 17.51
C LEU A 75 7.11 -0.76 18.19
N GLY A 76 7.34 -0.70 19.50
CA GLY A 76 7.78 -1.85 20.29
C GLY A 76 6.78 -3.00 20.25
N LEU A 77 5.49 -2.70 20.37
CA LEU A 77 4.42 -3.70 20.23
C LEU A 77 4.36 -4.28 18.81
N ASN A 78 4.55 -3.47 17.78
CA ASN A 78 4.65 -3.94 16.40
C ASN A 78 5.85 -4.89 16.22
N LEU A 79 7.01 -4.56 16.80
CA LEU A 79 8.20 -5.39 16.71
C LEU A 79 7.98 -6.75 17.40
N LEU A 80 7.38 -6.73 18.59
CA LEU A 80 7.01 -7.93 19.34
C LEU A 80 5.99 -8.77 18.57
N SER A 81 5.00 -8.14 17.93
CA SER A 81 4.01 -8.83 17.10
C SER A 81 4.65 -9.47 15.88
N ALA A 82 5.54 -8.76 15.17
CA ALA A 82 6.28 -9.30 14.03
C ALA A 82 7.15 -10.50 14.44
N TYR A 83 7.84 -10.40 15.58
CA TYR A 83 8.65 -11.48 16.13
C TYR A 83 7.81 -12.68 16.57
N TYR A 84 6.67 -12.44 17.22
CA TYR A 84 5.74 -13.49 17.62
C TYR A 84 5.16 -14.23 16.41
N MET A 85 4.77 -13.51 15.36
CA MET A 85 4.27 -14.10 14.10
C MET A 85 5.37 -14.94 13.43
N PHE A 86 6.61 -14.45 13.39
CA PHE A 86 7.76 -15.19 12.87
C PHE A 86 7.94 -16.55 13.58
N ILE A 87 7.88 -16.57 14.92
CA ILE A 87 8.06 -17.82 15.69
C ILE A 87 6.84 -18.73 15.62
N SER A 88 5.63 -18.18 15.71
CA SER A 88 4.42 -18.97 15.93
C SER A 88 3.79 -19.49 14.63
N ILE A 89 3.91 -18.74 13.54
CA ILE A 89 3.32 -19.08 12.25
C ILE A 89 4.39 -19.72 11.33
N GLY A 90 5.68 -19.57 11.67
CA GLY A 90 6.79 -20.06 10.85
C GLY A 90 6.94 -19.32 9.52
N ASP A 91 6.29 -18.15 9.38
CA ASP A 91 6.41 -17.28 8.22
C ASP A 91 7.68 -16.43 8.29
N GLU A 92 8.06 -15.76 7.21
CA GLU A 92 9.18 -14.82 7.17
C GLU A 92 8.95 -13.62 8.09
N PHE A 93 10.04 -13.07 8.63
CA PHE A 93 9.93 -11.88 9.49
C PHE A 93 9.38 -10.70 8.68
N ASN A 94 8.31 -10.08 9.19
CA ASN A 94 7.58 -9.04 8.47
C ASN A 94 8.26 -7.66 8.60
N TYR A 95 9.35 -7.46 7.87
CA TYR A 95 10.10 -6.19 7.86
C TYR A 95 9.25 -5.01 7.40
N LEU A 96 8.33 -5.21 6.45
CA LEU A 96 7.48 -4.15 5.91
C LEU A 96 6.52 -3.60 6.96
N PHE A 97 6.01 -4.46 7.85
CA PHE A 97 5.20 -4.06 8.98
C PHE A 97 5.98 -3.17 9.98
N VAL A 98 7.24 -3.52 10.25
CA VAL A 98 8.11 -2.70 11.11
C VAL A 98 8.43 -1.36 10.45
N VAL A 99 8.83 -1.37 9.17
CA VAL A 99 9.14 -0.14 8.41
C VAL A 99 7.90 0.76 8.31
N GLY A 100 6.72 0.17 8.08
CA GLY A 100 5.44 0.86 8.11
C GLY A 100 5.21 1.58 9.44
N GLY A 101 5.52 0.94 10.57
CA GLY A 101 5.42 1.55 11.90
C GLY A 101 6.46 2.64 12.20
N ILE A 102 7.65 2.56 11.61
CA ILE A 102 8.69 3.59 11.78
C ILE A 102 8.32 4.90 11.07
N LEU A 103 7.67 4.81 9.91
CA LEU A 103 7.42 5.98 9.05
C LEU A 103 6.60 7.10 9.74
N PRO A 104 5.46 6.82 10.42
CA PRO A 104 4.71 7.84 11.16
C PRO A 104 5.52 8.51 12.27
N LEU A 105 6.40 7.75 12.93
CA LEU A 105 7.28 8.29 13.98
C LEU A 105 8.28 9.28 13.41
N ILE A 106 8.88 9.00 12.25
CA ILE A 106 9.77 9.93 11.55
C ILE A 106 9.03 11.23 11.23
N PHE A 107 7.84 11.15 10.63
CA PHE A 107 7.06 12.34 10.31
C PHE A 107 6.72 13.17 11.55
N THR A 108 6.34 12.51 12.64
CA THR A 108 6.03 13.19 13.90
C THR A 108 7.28 13.84 14.51
N PHE A 109 8.43 13.18 14.42
CA PHE A 109 9.69 13.73 14.89
C PHE A 109 10.12 14.97 14.09
N LEU A 110 9.94 14.94 12.75
CA LEU A 110 10.18 16.08 11.88
C LEU A 110 9.23 17.25 12.21
N GLU A 111 7.94 16.98 12.39
CA GLU A 111 6.96 17.98 12.80
C GLU A 111 7.34 18.63 14.14
N TYR A 112 7.73 17.81 15.13
CA TYR A 112 8.17 18.28 16.44
C TYR A 112 9.45 19.13 16.35
N SER A 113 10.41 18.72 15.52
CA SER A 113 11.66 19.45 15.33
C SER A 113 11.41 20.82 14.70
N ASN A 114 10.57 20.88 13.66
CA ASN A 114 10.22 22.12 12.98
C ASN A 114 9.50 23.12 13.90
N LYS A 115 8.58 22.63 14.76
CA LYS A 115 7.90 23.49 15.75
C LYS A 115 8.84 24.08 16.80
N LYS A 116 10.00 23.47 17.03
CA LYS A 116 10.99 23.93 18.02
C LYS A 116 11.96 24.95 17.42
N THR A 117 12.17 24.93 16.11
CA THR A 117 13.01 25.90 15.37
C THR A 117 12.28 27.20 15.02
N ASP A 118 10.96 27.23 15.09
CA ASP A 118 10.17 28.47 15.10
C ASP A 118 9.92 28.87 16.56
N PRO A 119 10.84 29.61 17.23
CA PRO A 119 10.47 30.25 18.47
C PRO A 119 9.34 31.21 18.13
N VAL A 120 8.19 30.95 18.74
CA VAL A 120 7.04 31.83 18.80
C VAL A 120 7.51 33.29 18.83
N HIS A 121 7.40 33.98 17.70
CA HIS A 121 7.56 35.42 17.61
C HIS A 121 6.28 36.11 18.15
N ASP A 122 5.66 35.57 19.22
CA ASP A 122 4.63 36.28 19.99
C ASP A 122 5.32 37.23 20.97
N SER A 123 6.00 38.21 20.40
CA SER A 123 6.18 39.50 21.04
C SER A 123 4.93 40.34 20.78
N LYS A 124 3.78 40.03 21.42
CA LYS A 124 2.66 40.98 21.51
C LYS A 124 1.95 40.93 22.88
N PHE A 125 2.51 41.78 23.77
CA PHE A 125 1.90 42.53 24.87
C PHE A 125 1.44 41.80 26.16
N PRO A 126 2.15 41.98 27.30
CA PRO A 126 1.49 42.01 28.60
C PRO A 126 0.85 43.39 28.78
N GLY A 127 -0.47 43.43 28.84
CA GLY A 127 -1.22 44.67 29.00
C GLY A 127 -2.57 44.42 29.63
N TYR A 128 -2.57 43.97 30.88
CA TYR A 128 -3.53 44.30 31.94
C TYR A 128 -2.83 44.21 33.29
#